data_AF-A0A1G7KSC1-F1
#
_entry.id   AF-A0A1G7KSC1-F1
#
_cell.length_a   1.000
_cell.length_b   1.000
_cell.length_c   1.000
_cell.angle_alpha   90.00
_cell.angle_beta   90.00
_cell.angle_gamma   90.00
#
_symmetry.space_group_name_H-M   'P 1'
#
loop_
_entity.id
_entity.type
_entity.pdbx_description
1 polymer ?
#
loop_
_entity_poly.entity_id
_entity_poly.type
_entity_poly.pdbx_seq_one_letter_code
_entity_poly.pdbx_strand_id
1 'polypeptide(L)'
;MTDELERARSTAEQWHLGQTSSGYESGPAGAGAVSTGRGDHGGVSYGSYQLSSSMGTLQEYLDQSPYGTQFHGLTPVTPAFNAKWQELARTDPGFGRDQHDFVGRSHYSSQAAALQERGLDLSDRGMAVKDALWSTAVQCRDLTPNIFTKGLKEKFGEHYDLAALSDKQIVDAVQDYKIAHVQTLFSRSPELHESLKNRFANEKISLEHLAEADATLRANGVVVEHTAAPTPGVTPVHHAPNGAHAAHSRTLRLSDHSEAVGALQSQLSSLGYVGANGTPLRADNHFGPNTQTALLAFQRDHHLQADGIAGPRTLNALNEAQAQTHDAPALRLDHHEHAGHAMYRQAFRLVQDLDARQGRDTDHMSCNLAGSLCAQSRSEGMTRIDHLVLNDDASRAYAVQGDLNSPFKQFASVDIAQAVAQPLAQSSHNWSQADQQQQQQIAAPAQELHQQAHAAPILSR
;
A
#
# COMPACT_ATOMS: atom_id res chain seq x y z
N MET A 1 8.11 -14.79 -24.07
CA MET A 1 9.45 -14.17 -24.03
C MET A 1 9.37 -12.65 -24.19
N THR A 2 8.54 -12.11 -25.08
CA THR A 2 8.33 -10.66 -25.23
C THR A 2 7.74 -9.99 -23.98
N ASP A 3 6.69 -10.55 -23.39
CA ASP A 3 6.01 -9.93 -22.23
C ASP A 3 6.85 -9.91 -20.95
N GLU A 4 7.78 -10.85 -20.79
CA GLU A 4 8.67 -10.93 -19.63
C GLU A 4 9.81 -9.91 -19.77
N LEU A 5 10.38 -9.79 -20.97
CA LEU A 5 11.40 -8.79 -21.29
C LEU A 5 10.84 -7.36 -21.21
N GLU A 6 9.60 -7.15 -21.67
CA GLU A 6 8.93 -5.85 -21.59
C GLU A 6 8.64 -5.45 -20.14
N ARG A 7 8.21 -6.42 -19.31
CA ARG A 7 8.07 -6.22 -17.85
C ARG A 7 9.41 -5.88 -17.20
N ALA A 8 10.48 -6.62 -17.53
CA ALA A 8 11.81 -6.36 -16.99
C ALA A 8 12.34 -4.97 -17.39
N ARG A 9 12.13 -4.56 -18.65
CA ARG A 9 12.47 -3.21 -19.12
C ARG A 9 11.69 -2.13 -18.38
N SER A 10 10.37 -2.32 -18.23
CA SER A 10 9.51 -1.38 -17.51
C SER A 10 9.93 -1.21 -16.04
N THR A 11 10.31 -2.32 -15.37
CA THR A 11 10.88 -2.28 -14.01
C THR A 11 12.17 -1.46 -13.97
N ALA A 12 13.09 -1.67 -14.90
CA ALA A 12 14.36 -0.95 -14.93
C ALA A 12 14.18 0.55 -15.27
N GLU A 13 13.34 0.89 -16.24
CA GLU A 13 13.09 2.29 -16.63
C GLU A 13 12.47 3.12 -15.49
N GLN A 14 11.69 2.47 -14.60
CA GLN A 14 11.10 3.10 -13.43
C GLN A 14 12.01 3.10 -12.21
N TRP A 15 13.09 2.32 -12.23
CA TRP A 15 13.97 2.15 -11.09
C TRP A 15 14.79 3.42 -10.82
N HIS A 16 14.81 3.82 -9.55
CA HIS A 16 15.80 4.75 -9.02
C HIS A 16 16.45 4.18 -7.76
N LEU A 17 17.68 4.62 -7.49
CA LEU A 17 18.42 4.16 -6.32
C LEU A 17 17.63 4.45 -5.02
N GLY A 18 17.58 3.46 -4.13
CA GLY A 18 16.86 3.52 -2.86
C GLY A 18 15.34 3.39 -2.98
N GLN A 19 14.81 3.08 -4.17
CA GLN A 19 13.37 2.90 -4.37
C GLN A 19 12.79 1.79 -3.49
N THR A 20 13.51 0.66 -3.37
CA THR A 20 12.96 -0.53 -2.68
C THR A 20 12.65 -0.27 -1.20
N SER A 21 13.45 0.57 -0.52
CA SER A 21 13.25 0.89 0.89
C SER A 21 12.64 2.28 1.12
N SER A 22 12.27 3.01 0.07
CA SER A 22 11.82 4.41 0.20
C SER A 22 10.58 4.55 1.10
N GLY A 23 9.68 3.57 1.09
CA GLY A 23 8.47 3.56 1.94
C GLY A 23 8.75 3.40 3.44
N TYR A 24 9.94 2.92 3.82
CA TYR A 24 10.36 2.81 5.22
C TYR A 24 11.24 3.98 5.67
N GLU A 25 11.90 4.64 4.72
CA GLU A 25 12.89 5.69 4.96
C GLU A 25 12.30 7.10 4.79
N SER A 26 11.24 7.22 3.98
CA SER A 26 10.58 8.50 3.70
C SER A 26 9.37 8.69 4.60
N GLY A 27 9.41 9.70 5.47
CA GLY A 27 8.27 10.08 6.31
C GLY A 27 7.06 10.56 5.48
N PRO A 28 5.83 10.41 5.98
CA PRO A 28 4.59 10.67 5.23
C PRO A 28 4.40 12.15 4.80
N ALA A 29 5.17 13.07 5.37
CA ALA A 29 5.13 14.50 5.05
C ALA A 29 6.19 14.94 4.02
N GLY A 30 6.95 13.99 3.46
CA GLY A 30 7.93 14.23 2.39
C GLY A 30 9.03 15.22 2.77
N ALA A 31 9.57 15.93 1.77
CA ALA A 31 10.71 16.83 1.94
C ALA A 31 10.45 17.99 2.93
N GLY A 32 9.18 18.32 3.19
CA GLY A 32 8.76 19.38 4.12
C GLY A 32 8.45 18.89 5.53
N ALA A 33 8.61 17.60 5.83
CA ALA A 33 8.32 17.03 7.13
C ALA A 33 9.10 17.74 8.25
N VAL A 34 8.43 18.06 9.35
CA VAL A 34 9.05 18.56 10.58
C VAL A 34 8.34 17.89 11.76
N SER A 35 9.05 17.09 12.55
CA SER A 35 8.46 16.42 13.71
C SER A 35 8.23 17.39 14.88
N THR A 36 7.35 17.04 15.82
CA THR A 36 7.06 17.89 17.00
C THR A 36 8.04 17.66 18.15
N GLY A 37 8.88 16.61 18.08
CA GLY A 37 9.85 16.24 19.12
C GLY A 37 9.24 15.82 20.47
N ARG A 38 7.92 15.55 20.53
CA ARG A 38 7.22 15.23 21.78
C ARG A 38 7.37 13.74 22.12
N GLY A 39 8.33 13.42 23.01
CA GLY A 39 8.50 12.08 23.60
C GLY A 39 9.77 11.33 23.18
N ASP A 40 10.54 11.86 22.23
CA ASP A 40 11.73 11.20 21.71
C ASP A 40 13.03 11.85 22.20
N HIS A 41 14.05 11.03 22.49
CA HIS A 41 15.39 11.50 22.86
C HIS A 41 16.16 12.17 21.71
N GLY A 42 15.62 12.16 20.48
CA GLY A 42 16.26 12.54 19.22
C GLY A 42 15.94 13.94 18.67
N GLY A 43 15.29 14.81 19.45
CA GLY A 43 14.96 16.17 19.03
C GLY A 43 13.91 16.24 17.91
N VAL A 44 13.92 17.32 17.12
CA VAL A 44 13.04 17.49 15.96
C VAL A 44 13.75 16.94 14.71
N SER A 45 13.00 16.21 13.89
CA SER A 45 13.48 15.60 12.66
C SER A 45 12.88 16.27 11.43
N TYR A 46 13.67 16.37 10.36
CA TYR A 46 13.34 17.14 9.16
C TYR A 46 13.39 16.31 7.89
N GLY A 47 12.49 16.62 6.96
CA GLY A 47 12.51 16.12 5.60
C GLY A 47 12.17 14.64 5.45
N SER A 48 12.32 14.16 4.20
CA SER A 48 11.92 12.81 3.81
C SER A 48 12.61 11.77 4.69
N TYR A 49 13.91 11.94 4.93
CA TYR A 49 14.74 10.99 5.69
C TYR A 49 14.81 11.24 7.19
N GLN A 50 13.94 12.10 7.74
CA GLN A 50 13.87 12.39 9.18
C GLN A 50 15.24 12.78 9.78
N LEU A 51 15.92 13.74 9.14
CA LEU A 51 17.21 14.28 9.56
C LEU A 51 17.09 14.91 10.95
N SER A 52 17.71 14.30 11.95
CA SER A 52 17.57 14.68 13.35
C SER A 52 18.43 15.90 13.69
N SER A 53 17.83 16.85 14.40
CA SER A 53 18.53 18.03 14.92
C SER A 53 19.48 17.73 16.07
N SER A 54 19.22 16.69 16.87
CA SER A 54 20.07 16.35 18.03
C SER A 54 21.15 15.32 17.71
N MET A 55 20.94 14.50 16.68
CA MET A 55 21.90 13.47 16.23
C MET A 55 22.85 13.98 15.13
N GLY A 56 22.91 15.29 14.88
CA GLY A 56 23.85 15.92 13.95
C GLY A 56 23.53 15.78 12.46
N THR A 57 22.76 14.78 12.05
CA THR A 57 22.42 14.54 10.62
C THR A 57 21.74 15.71 9.91
N LEU A 58 20.95 16.53 10.61
CA LEU A 58 20.43 17.79 10.04
C LEU A 58 21.56 18.77 9.73
N GLN A 59 22.52 18.92 10.64
CA GLN A 59 23.65 19.84 10.46
C GLN A 59 24.53 19.37 9.30
N GLU A 60 24.83 18.06 9.24
CA GLU A 60 25.58 17.47 8.12
C GLU A 60 24.92 17.73 6.77
N TYR A 61 23.59 17.66 6.70
CA TYR A 61 22.84 18.02 5.49
C TYR A 61 23.01 19.49 5.14
N LEU A 62 22.82 20.39 6.11
CA LEU A 62 22.96 21.82 5.88
C LEU A 62 24.38 22.21 5.45
N ASP A 63 25.41 21.55 5.98
CA ASP A 63 26.81 21.85 5.64
C ASP A 63 27.17 21.41 4.21
N GLN A 64 26.50 20.39 3.67
CA GLN A 64 26.78 19.82 2.35
C GLN A 64 25.79 20.24 1.27
N SER A 65 24.60 20.69 1.67
CA SER A 65 23.51 21.05 0.77
C SER A 65 23.72 22.45 0.18
N PRO A 66 23.46 22.65 -1.13
CA PRO A 66 23.40 23.99 -1.69
C PRO A 66 22.30 24.87 -1.04
N TYR A 67 21.30 24.25 -0.41
CA TYR A 67 20.26 24.95 0.34
C TYR A 67 20.70 25.41 1.74
N GLY A 68 21.82 24.88 2.27
CA GLY A 68 22.30 25.18 3.62
C GLY A 68 22.47 26.67 3.90
N THR A 69 23.01 27.41 2.92
CA THR A 69 23.21 28.86 3.02
C THR A 69 21.91 29.64 3.23
N GLN A 70 20.77 29.10 2.79
CA GLN A 70 19.44 29.72 2.97
C GLN A 70 18.92 29.61 4.41
N PHE A 71 19.56 28.79 5.23
CA PHE A 71 19.27 28.65 6.66
C PHE A 71 20.26 29.42 7.54
N HIS A 72 21.23 30.14 6.97
CA HIS A 72 22.16 30.95 7.75
C HIS A 72 21.43 31.97 8.63
N GLY A 73 21.79 32.03 9.91
CA GLY A 73 21.14 32.89 10.90
C GLY A 73 19.80 32.36 11.43
N LEU A 74 19.32 31.21 10.94
CA LEU A 74 18.17 30.50 11.51
C LEU A 74 18.65 29.36 12.41
N THR A 75 18.06 29.27 13.60
CA THR A 75 18.37 28.18 14.54
C THR A 75 17.44 26.99 14.31
N PRO A 76 17.95 25.75 14.15
CA PRO A 76 17.10 24.56 14.07
C PRO A 76 16.09 24.48 15.22
N VAL A 77 14.95 23.83 14.97
CA VAL A 77 13.84 23.62 15.94
C VAL A 77 13.02 24.89 16.22
N THR A 78 13.39 26.04 15.65
CA THR A 78 12.62 27.27 15.80
C THR A 78 11.51 27.40 14.74
N PRO A 79 10.42 28.13 15.05
CA PRO A 79 9.36 28.38 14.07
C PRO A 79 9.87 29.00 12.76
N ALA A 80 10.86 29.89 12.83
CA ALA A 80 11.45 30.54 11.66
C ALA A 80 12.20 29.55 10.77
N PHE A 81 13.00 28.66 11.37
CA PHE A 81 13.68 27.59 10.64
C PHE A 81 12.67 26.61 10.00
N ASN A 82 11.66 26.19 10.75
CA ASN A 82 10.63 25.27 10.28
C ASN A 82 9.84 25.85 9.11
N ALA A 83 9.47 27.14 9.20
CA ALA A 83 8.78 27.83 8.12
C ALA A 83 9.65 27.90 6.86
N LYS A 84 10.96 28.19 6.99
CA LYS A 84 11.88 28.21 5.85
C LYS A 84 12.04 26.83 5.20
N TRP A 85 12.14 25.78 6.02
CA TRP A 85 12.23 24.40 5.56
C TRP A 85 10.99 23.99 4.75
N GLN A 86 9.80 24.26 5.28
CA GLN A 86 8.52 23.98 4.63
C GLN A 86 8.31 24.83 3.38
N GLU A 87 8.75 26.09 3.40
CA GLU A 87 8.75 26.95 2.21
C GLU A 87 9.55 26.31 1.08
N LEU A 88 10.81 25.94 1.33
CA LEU A 88 11.68 25.32 0.32
C LEU A 88 11.09 24.04 -0.25
N ALA A 89 10.55 23.18 0.61
CA ALA A 89 9.88 21.95 0.17
C ALA A 89 8.66 22.21 -0.72
N ARG A 90 7.96 23.34 -0.51
CA ARG A 90 6.79 23.74 -1.31
C ARG A 90 7.18 24.44 -2.61
N THR A 91 8.22 25.27 -2.60
CA THR A 91 8.55 26.18 -3.70
C THR A 91 9.63 25.66 -4.63
N ASP A 92 10.51 24.78 -4.15
CA ASP A 92 11.62 24.26 -4.93
C ASP A 92 11.53 22.73 -5.08
N PRO A 93 11.16 22.22 -6.26
CA PRO A 93 11.09 20.78 -6.49
C PRO A 93 12.46 20.08 -6.38
N GLY A 94 13.57 20.84 -6.43
CA GLY A 94 14.92 20.33 -6.23
C GLY A 94 15.25 20.03 -4.77
N PHE A 95 14.54 20.58 -3.79
CA PHE A 95 14.87 20.44 -2.37
C PHE A 95 14.72 18.99 -1.88
N GLY A 96 13.66 18.30 -2.31
CA GLY A 96 13.48 16.88 -1.99
C GLY A 96 14.49 15.97 -2.67
N ARG A 97 14.92 16.33 -3.90
CA ARG A 97 15.97 15.61 -4.62
C ARG A 97 17.31 15.76 -3.91
N ASP A 98 17.66 16.97 -3.47
CA ASP A 98 18.91 17.18 -2.75
C ASP A 98 18.97 16.45 -1.39
N GLN A 99 17.83 16.32 -0.68
CA GLN A 99 17.76 15.46 0.52
C GLN A 99 18.04 13.98 0.19
N HIS A 100 17.51 13.48 -0.92
CA HIS A 100 17.79 12.11 -1.40
C HIS A 100 19.26 11.96 -1.82
N ASP A 101 19.78 12.91 -2.61
CA ASP A 101 21.18 12.91 -3.05
C ASP A 101 22.15 13.00 -1.87
N PHE A 102 21.82 13.75 -0.83
CA PHE A 102 22.58 13.79 0.42
C PHE A 102 22.68 12.40 1.05
N VAL A 103 21.56 11.69 1.22
CA VAL A 103 21.57 10.32 1.77
C VAL A 103 22.38 9.38 0.87
N GLY A 104 22.30 9.56 -0.45
CA GLY A 104 23.15 8.86 -1.40
C GLY A 104 24.64 9.05 -1.11
N ARG A 105 25.07 10.30 -0.88
CA ARG A 105 26.48 10.62 -0.56
C ARG A 105 26.89 10.14 0.83
N SER A 106 26.14 10.50 1.86
CA SER A 106 26.52 10.30 3.27
C SER A 106 26.36 8.86 3.75
N HIS A 107 25.44 8.09 3.14
CA HIS A 107 25.14 6.72 3.57
C HIS A 107 25.55 5.73 2.51
N TYR A 108 24.91 5.76 1.33
CA TYR A 108 25.15 4.75 0.31
C TYR A 108 26.62 4.74 -0.17
N SER A 109 27.14 5.87 -0.67
CA SER A 109 28.50 5.96 -1.21
C SER A 109 29.57 5.70 -0.15
N SER A 110 29.37 6.19 1.08
CA SER A 110 30.27 5.94 2.20
C SER A 110 30.37 4.44 2.54
N GLN A 111 29.23 3.74 2.63
CA GLN A 111 29.24 2.31 2.92
C GLN A 111 29.70 1.46 1.73
N ALA A 112 29.46 1.91 0.50
CA ALA A 112 30.01 1.28 -0.71
C ALA A 112 31.55 1.32 -0.70
N ALA A 113 32.13 2.48 -0.39
CA ALA A 113 33.59 2.62 -0.27
C ALA A 113 34.15 1.74 0.87
N ALA A 114 33.49 1.71 2.02
CA ALA A 114 33.91 0.86 3.15
C ALA A 114 33.85 -0.65 2.83
N LEU A 115 32.91 -1.07 1.97
CA LEU A 115 32.85 -2.44 1.46
C LEU A 115 33.98 -2.73 0.47
N GLN A 116 34.25 -1.81 -0.45
CA GLN A 116 35.32 -1.93 -1.42
C GLN A 116 36.70 -2.05 -0.74
N GLU A 117 36.97 -1.24 0.28
CA GLU A 117 38.18 -1.32 1.11
C GLU A 117 38.36 -2.68 1.79
N ARG A 118 37.26 -3.41 2.01
CA ARG A 118 37.24 -4.76 2.59
C ARG A 118 37.28 -5.87 1.54
N GLY A 119 37.49 -5.53 0.27
CA GLY A 119 37.52 -6.48 -0.85
C GLY A 119 36.14 -6.89 -1.39
N LEU A 120 35.08 -6.18 -1.01
CA LEU A 120 33.72 -6.37 -1.51
C LEU A 120 33.35 -5.23 -2.47
N ASP A 121 33.86 -5.30 -3.70
CA ASP A 121 33.48 -4.33 -4.74
C ASP A 121 32.11 -4.67 -5.34
N LEU A 122 31.15 -3.77 -5.14
CA LEU A 122 29.77 -3.89 -5.61
C LEU A 122 29.42 -2.86 -6.70
N SER A 123 30.40 -2.10 -7.20
CA SER A 123 30.17 -0.99 -8.14
C SER A 123 29.52 -1.46 -9.45
N ASP A 124 29.93 -2.61 -9.96
CA ASP A 124 29.43 -3.22 -11.20
C ASP A 124 28.12 -4.02 -11.03
N ARG A 125 27.54 -4.02 -9.81
CA ARG A 125 26.34 -4.82 -9.52
C ARG A 125 25.04 -4.16 -9.98
N GLY A 126 24.00 -4.97 -10.12
CA GLY A 126 22.68 -4.57 -10.60
C GLY A 126 21.87 -3.73 -9.61
N MET A 127 20.70 -3.30 -10.07
CA MET A 127 19.74 -2.48 -9.34
C MET A 127 19.43 -3.07 -7.95
N ALA A 128 19.25 -4.39 -7.88
CA ALA A 128 18.92 -5.08 -6.62
C ALA A 128 20.03 -5.00 -5.57
N VAL A 129 21.29 -5.21 -5.94
CA VAL A 129 22.40 -5.11 -4.97
C VAL A 129 22.59 -3.67 -4.53
N LYS A 130 22.40 -2.72 -5.45
CA LYS A 130 22.48 -1.28 -5.15
C LYS A 130 21.39 -0.86 -4.16
N ASP A 131 20.14 -1.29 -4.35
CA ASP A 131 19.06 -0.99 -3.41
C ASP A 131 19.21 -1.73 -2.07
N ALA A 132 19.73 -2.95 -2.07
CA ALA A 132 20.03 -3.68 -0.83
C ALA A 132 21.09 -2.94 0.00
N LEU A 133 22.12 -2.41 -0.69
CA LEU A 133 23.17 -1.60 -0.06
C LEU A 133 22.60 -0.28 0.44
N TRP A 134 21.75 0.40 -0.34
CA TRP A 134 21.07 1.62 0.09
C TRP A 134 20.25 1.38 1.36
N SER A 135 19.31 0.43 1.32
CA SER A 135 18.44 0.08 2.46
C SER A 135 19.25 -0.19 3.72
N THR A 136 20.31 -1.00 3.58
CA THR A 136 21.15 -1.39 4.71
C THR A 136 21.98 -0.21 5.22
N ALA A 137 22.52 0.64 4.33
CA ALA A 137 23.24 1.85 4.71
C ALA A 137 22.36 2.85 5.46
N VAL A 138 21.10 3.01 5.04
CA VAL A 138 20.16 3.91 5.73
C VAL A 138 19.74 3.33 7.09
N GLN A 139 19.39 2.04 7.14
CA GLN A 139 18.86 1.41 8.35
C GLN A 139 19.93 1.09 9.40
N CYS A 140 21.11 0.66 8.96
CA CYS A 140 22.12 0.02 9.80
C CYS A 140 23.45 0.78 9.86
N ARG A 141 23.64 1.82 9.03
CA ARG A 141 24.84 2.68 9.03
C ARG A 141 26.13 1.86 9.07
N ASP A 142 26.94 2.01 10.12
CA ASP A 142 28.25 1.38 10.27
C ASP A 142 28.22 -0.16 10.40
N LEU A 143 27.04 -0.75 10.65
CA LEU A 143 26.89 -2.20 10.63
C LEU A 143 26.82 -2.76 9.20
N THR A 144 26.58 -1.91 8.20
CA THR A 144 26.38 -2.31 6.80
C THR A 144 27.50 -3.19 6.26
N PRO A 145 28.79 -2.84 6.41
CA PRO A 145 29.86 -3.66 5.85
C PRO A 145 29.92 -5.04 6.51
N ASN A 146 29.63 -5.12 7.81
CA ASN A 146 29.60 -6.39 8.53
C ASN A 146 28.39 -7.24 8.15
N ILE A 147 27.22 -6.65 7.93
CA ILE A 147 26.02 -7.37 7.49
C ILE A 147 26.27 -8.03 6.13
N PHE A 148 26.82 -7.30 5.17
CA PHE A 148 27.18 -7.85 3.86
C PHE A 148 28.25 -8.94 3.96
N THR A 149 29.36 -8.64 4.65
CA THR A 149 30.48 -9.58 4.78
C THR A 149 30.05 -10.87 5.47
N LYS A 150 29.34 -10.77 6.61
CA LYS A 150 28.90 -11.93 7.38
C LYS A 150 27.77 -12.68 6.70
N GLY A 151 26.81 -11.99 6.07
CA GLY A 151 25.74 -12.66 5.34
C GLY A 151 26.26 -13.51 4.19
N LEU A 152 27.20 -12.98 3.40
CA LEU A 152 27.84 -13.75 2.32
C LEU A 152 28.65 -14.94 2.86
N LYS A 153 29.41 -14.74 3.94
CA LYS A 153 30.18 -15.83 4.58
C LYS A 153 29.30 -16.91 5.19
N GLU A 154 28.21 -16.52 5.84
CA GLU A 154 27.27 -17.45 6.47
C GLU A 154 26.56 -18.31 5.41
N LYS A 155 26.23 -17.71 4.26
CA LYS A 155 25.52 -18.42 3.19
C LYS A 155 26.42 -19.23 2.26
N PHE A 156 27.60 -18.71 1.92
CA PHE A 156 28.48 -19.28 0.89
C PHE A 156 29.84 -19.76 1.41
N GLY A 157 30.09 -19.64 2.71
CA GLY A 157 31.35 -20.02 3.36
C GLY A 157 32.42 -18.92 3.36
N GLU A 158 33.53 -19.13 4.07
CA GLU A 158 34.60 -18.12 4.24
C GLU A 158 35.33 -17.73 2.94
N HIS A 159 35.26 -18.56 1.89
CA HIS A 159 36.03 -18.43 0.66
C HIS A 159 35.15 -18.37 -0.60
N TYR A 160 34.01 -17.68 -0.52
CA TYR A 160 33.16 -17.48 -1.70
C TYR A 160 33.84 -16.64 -2.78
N ASP A 161 33.52 -16.92 -4.04
CA ASP A 161 33.90 -16.07 -5.17
C ASP A 161 32.76 -15.08 -5.44
N LEU A 162 32.99 -13.80 -5.09
CA LEU A 162 32.01 -12.74 -5.30
C LEU A 162 31.61 -12.62 -6.78
N ALA A 163 32.56 -12.77 -7.72
CA ALA A 163 32.31 -12.61 -9.15
C ALA A 163 31.35 -13.68 -9.69
N ALA A 164 31.36 -14.88 -9.11
CA ALA A 164 30.49 -15.98 -9.48
C ALA A 164 29.06 -15.86 -8.91
N LEU A 165 28.84 -15.01 -7.90
CA LEU A 165 27.52 -14.82 -7.31
C LEU A 165 26.64 -13.90 -8.17
N SER A 166 25.40 -14.34 -8.37
CA SER A 166 24.34 -13.51 -8.96
C SER A 166 23.86 -12.42 -7.98
N ASP A 167 23.26 -11.35 -8.52
CA ASP A 167 22.68 -10.28 -7.71
C ASP A 167 21.60 -10.81 -6.75
N LYS A 168 20.78 -11.77 -7.20
CA LYS A 168 19.78 -12.44 -6.35
C LYS A 168 20.43 -13.14 -5.17
N GLN A 169 21.51 -13.90 -5.39
CA GLN A 169 22.23 -14.60 -4.32
C GLN A 169 22.87 -13.65 -3.31
N ILE A 170 23.41 -12.51 -3.75
CA ILE A 170 23.98 -11.51 -2.87
C ILE A 170 22.89 -10.89 -1.98
N VAL A 171 21.79 -10.43 -2.58
CA VAL A 171 20.63 -9.88 -1.87
C VAL A 171 20.06 -10.88 -0.88
N ASP A 172 19.85 -12.12 -1.33
CA ASP A 172 19.30 -13.22 -0.55
C ASP A 172 20.18 -13.51 0.69
N ALA A 173 21.51 -13.49 0.55
CA ALA A 173 22.45 -13.62 1.67
C ALA A 173 22.36 -12.46 2.68
N VAL A 174 22.30 -11.22 2.18
CA VAL A 174 22.23 -10.01 3.00
C VAL A 174 20.93 -9.95 3.80
N GLN A 175 19.80 -10.20 3.14
CA GLN A 175 18.48 -10.12 3.77
C GLN A 175 18.24 -11.29 4.73
N ASP A 176 18.68 -12.51 4.40
CA ASP A 176 18.62 -13.64 5.33
C ASP A 176 19.42 -13.38 6.60
N TYR A 177 20.62 -12.81 6.46
CA TYR A 177 21.43 -12.42 7.61
C TYR A 177 20.72 -11.38 8.48
N LYS A 178 20.12 -10.34 7.87
CA LYS A 178 19.35 -9.34 8.61
C LYS A 178 18.20 -9.97 9.39
N ILE A 179 17.43 -10.88 8.77
CA ILE A 179 16.29 -11.57 9.39
C ILE A 179 16.74 -12.48 10.53
N ALA A 180 17.71 -13.35 10.28
CA ALA A 180 18.21 -14.34 11.24
C ALA A 180 18.86 -13.69 12.46
N HIS A 181 19.56 -12.56 12.25
CA HIS A 181 20.32 -11.87 13.29
C HIS A 181 19.63 -10.60 13.81
N VAL A 182 18.32 -10.39 13.55
CA VAL A 182 17.56 -9.23 14.06
C VAL A 182 17.79 -9.00 15.55
N GLN A 183 17.76 -10.08 16.34
CA GLN A 183 17.90 -9.99 17.79
C GLN A 183 19.25 -9.45 18.23
N THR A 184 20.32 -9.82 17.52
CA THR A 184 21.68 -9.36 17.80
C THR A 184 21.93 -7.97 17.25
N LEU A 185 21.51 -7.72 16.00
CA LEU A 185 21.66 -6.43 15.31
C LEU A 185 20.89 -5.31 16.02
N PHE A 186 19.72 -5.63 16.58
CA PHE A 186 18.83 -4.67 17.25
C PHE A 186 18.56 -5.06 18.71
N SER A 187 19.58 -5.54 19.41
CA SER A 187 19.48 -5.99 20.82
C SER A 187 18.95 -4.93 21.80
N ARG A 188 19.06 -3.64 21.45
CA ARG A 188 18.56 -2.52 22.25
C ARG A 188 17.08 -2.16 22.01
N SER A 189 16.43 -2.82 21.05
CA SER A 189 15.04 -2.53 20.65
C SER A 189 14.23 -3.82 20.41
N PRO A 190 14.06 -4.68 21.42
CA PRO A 190 13.34 -5.96 21.29
C PRO A 190 11.91 -5.84 20.80
N GLU A 191 11.22 -4.76 21.15
CA GLU A 191 9.86 -4.44 20.71
C GLU A 191 9.74 -4.25 19.19
N LEU A 192 10.83 -3.91 18.49
CA LEU A 192 10.86 -3.71 17.05
C LEU A 192 11.24 -4.98 16.26
N HIS A 193 11.57 -6.09 16.93
CA HIS A 193 12.14 -7.25 16.25
C HIS A 193 11.21 -7.85 15.20
N GLU A 194 9.92 -8.04 15.50
CA GLU A 194 8.98 -8.63 14.55
C GLU A 194 8.67 -7.69 13.37
N SER A 195 8.55 -6.38 13.61
CA SER A 195 8.34 -5.41 12.53
C SER A 195 9.56 -5.31 11.61
N LEU A 196 10.78 -5.37 12.17
CA LEU A 196 12.03 -5.38 11.40
C LEU A 196 12.18 -6.67 10.58
N LYS A 197 11.86 -7.84 11.14
CA LYS A 197 11.85 -9.11 10.37
C LYS A 197 10.89 -9.03 9.19
N ASN A 198 9.67 -8.57 9.42
CA ASN A 198 8.66 -8.43 8.36
C ASN A 198 9.12 -7.46 7.28
N ARG A 199 9.70 -6.32 7.67
CA ARG A 199 10.31 -5.38 6.72
C ARG A 199 11.40 -6.04 5.88
N PHE A 200 12.35 -6.74 6.50
CA PHE A 200 13.46 -7.35 5.78
C PHE A 200 13.01 -8.47 4.84
N ALA A 201 11.98 -9.24 5.24
CA ALA A 201 11.34 -10.23 4.37
C ALA A 201 10.65 -9.58 3.15
N ASN A 202 9.95 -8.46 3.35
CA ASN A 202 9.31 -7.73 2.27
C ASN A 202 10.33 -7.10 1.31
N GLU A 203 11.36 -6.43 1.84
CA GLU A 203 12.46 -5.90 1.03
C GLU A 203 13.13 -7.02 0.23
N LYS A 204 13.34 -8.20 0.84
CA LYS A 204 13.93 -9.36 0.15
C LYS A 204 13.13 -9.73 -1.10
N ILE A 205 11.81 -9.83 -1.01
CA ILE A 205 10.95 -10.17 -2.16
C ILE A 205 11.10 -9.14 -3.28
N SER A 206 11.05 -7.85 -2.96
CA SER A 206 11.21 -6.77 -3.95
C SER A 206 12.59 -6.79 -4.61
N LEU A 207 13.65 -6.98 -3.83
CA LEU A 207 15.02 -7.02 -4.33
C LEU A 207 15.27 -8.28 -5.18
N GLU A 208 14.67 -9.42 -4.83
CA GLU A 208 14.74 -10.64 -5.65
C GLU A 208 14.06 -10.46 -7.01
N HIS A 209 12.87 -9.85 -7.05
CA HIS A 209 12.21 -9.50 -8.32
C HIS A 209 13.03 -8.49 -9.15
N LEU A 210 13.68 -7.54 -8.50
CA LEU A 210 14.56 -6.58 -9.17
C LEU A 210 15.80 -7.27 -9.75
N ALA A 211 16.35 -8.27 -9.04
CA ALA A 211 17.47 -9.07 -9.52
C ALA A 211 17.07 -9.98 -10.69
N GLU A 212 15.84 -10.52 -10.69
CA GLU A 212 15.27 -11.27 -11.80
C GLU A 212 15.10 -10.39 -13.04
N ALA A 213 14.61 -9.15 -12.87
CA ALA A 213 14.50 -8.19 -13.96
C ALA A 213 15.87 -7.88 -14.59
N ASP A 214 16.88 -7.60 -13.77
CA ASP A 214 18.26 -7.41 -14.22
C ASP A 214 18.81 -8.63 -14.98
N ALA A 215 18.56 -9.85 -14.45
CA ALA A 215 19.00 -11.08 -15.09
C ALA A 215 18.34 -11.26 -16.47
N THR A 216 17.04 -10.99 -16.58
CA THR A 216 16.29 -11.04 -17.84
C THR A 216 16.83 -10.03 -18.85
N LEU A 217 17.11 -8.79 -18.43
CA LEU A 217 17.67 -7.77 -19.32
C LEU A 217 19.06 -8.17 -19.83
N ARG A 218 19.95 -8.63 -18.94
CA ARG A 218 21.30 -9.08 -19.30
C ARG A 218 21.28 -10.28 -20.25
N ALA A 219 20.43 -11.28 -19.97
CA ALA A 219 20.29 -12.47 -20.82
C ALA A 219 19.82 -12.14 -22.25
N ASN A 220 19.11 -11.01 -22.42
CA ASN A 220 18.63 -10.53 -23.71
C ASN A 220 19.49 -9.38 -24.29
N GLY A 221 20.65 -9.06 -23.68
CA GLY A 221 21.55 -8.01 -24.16
C GLY A 221 20.95 -6.59 -24.12
N VAL A 222 19.93 -6.36 -23.29
CA VAL A 222 19.29 -5.05 -23.12
C VAL A 222 19.97 -4.29 -22.00
N VAL A 223 20.40 -3.06 -22.29
CA VAL A 223 20.94 -2.12 -21.31
C VAL A 223 19.95 -0.98 -21.13
N VAL A 224 19.57 -0.70 -19.88
CA VAL A 224 18.79 0.47 -19.51
C VAL A 224 19.75 1.43 -18.80
N GLU A 225 19.88 2.65 -19.32
CA GLU A 225 20.72 3.67 -18.68
C GLU A 225 20.00 4.21 -17.44
N HIS A 226 20.67 4.08 -16.29
CA HIS A 226 20.24 4.74 -15.06
C HIS A 226 21.19 5.91 -14.80
N THR A 227 20.66 7.07 -14.42
CA THR A 227 21.49 8.19 -13.95
C THR A 227 22.32 7.70 -12.75
N ALA A 228 23.64 7.68 -12.91
CA ALA A 228 24.55 7.25 -11.85
C ALA A 228 24.36 8.09 -10.58
N ALA A 229 24.48 7.45 -9.42
CA ALA A 229 24.53 8.15 -8.15
C ALA A 229 25.63 9.23 -8.17
N PRO A 230 25.43 10.40 -7.55
CA PRO A 230 26.44 11.44 -7.53
C PRO A 230 27.72 10.89 -6.89
N THR A 231 28.80 10.87 -7.66
CA THR A 231 30.15 10.58 -7.16
C THR A 231 30.60 11.72 -6.25
N PRO A 232 31.36 11.44 -5.17
CA PRO A 232 31.96 12.51 -4.38
C PRO A 232 33.00 13.23 -5.26
N GLY A 233 32.70 14.44 -5.72
CA GLY A 233 33.73 15.31 -6.31
C GLY A 233 33.35 16.21 -7.49
N VAL A 234 32.14 16.18 -8.04
CA VAL A 234 31.78 17.09 -9.15
C VAL A 234 30.57 17.93 -8.78
N THR A 235 30.75 19.25 -8.75
CA THR A 235 29.67 20.24 -8.73
C THR A 235 29.24 20.52 -10.17
N PRO A 236 27.97 20.28 -10.55
CA PRO A 236 27.41 20.87 -11.76
C PRO A 236 26.47 22.01 -11.37
N VAL A 237 26.88 23.22 -11.74
CA VAL A 237 26.01 24.38 -11.89
C VAL A 237 25.44 24.30 -13.32
N HIS A 238 24.10 24.35 -13.50
CA HIS A 238 23.36 25.10 -14.54
C HIS A 238 22.02 24.48 -15.01
N HIS A 239 20.99 25.34 -14.95
CA HIS A 239 19.91 25.64 -15.91
C HIS A 239 18.90 24.58 -16.35
N ALA A 240 17.62 24.90 -16.09
CA ALA A 240 16.45 24.35 -16.75
C ALA A 240 16.37 24.72 -18.25
N PRO A 241 15.63 23.91 -19.02
CA PRO A 241 14.60 24.49 -19.86
C PRO A 241 13.23 23.79 -19.75
N ASN A 242 12.21 24.61 -20.02
CA ASN A 242 10.78 24.32 -20.13
C ASN A 242 10.43 23.49 -21.39
N GLY A 243 9.35 22.69 -21.33
CA GLY A 243 8.44 22.52 -22.49
C GLY A 243 7.82 21.13 -22.76
N ALA A 244 6.49 21.06 -22.55
CA ALA A 244 5.45 20.36 -23.33
C ALA A 244 5.17 18.84 -23.20
N HIS A 245 4.06 18.57 -22.48
CA HIS A 245 3.01 17.55 -22.66
C HIS A 245 3.25 16.29 -23.52
N ALA A 246 3.35 15.15 -22.82
CA ALA A 246 2.72 13.90 -23.20
C ALA A 246 2.17 13.22 -21.93
N ALA A 247 0.88 12.95 -21.89
CA ALA A 247 0.17 12.33 -20.78
C ALA A 247 0.66 10.88 -20.57
N HIS A 248 1.70 10.73 -19.76
CA HIS A 248 2.15 9.44 -19.26
C HIS A 248 1.64 9.32 -17.82
N SER A 249 0.92 8.23 -17.54
CA SER A 249 0.31 7.91 -16.24
C SER A 249 1.32 8.12 -15.11
N ARG A 250 1.21 9.27 -14.46
CA ARG A 250 2.05 9.69 -13.36
C ARG A 250 1.62 8.90 -12.13
N THR A 251 2.56 8.18 -11.52
CA THR A 251 2.39 7.54 -10.22
C THR A 251 1.87 8.55 -9.20
N LEU A 252 0.80 8.19 -8.49
CA LEU A 252 0.18 9.04 -7.46
C LEU A 252 0.54 8.52 -6.07
N ARG A 253 0.89 9.40 -5.14
CA ARG A 253 1.34 9.04 -3.79
C ARG A 253 0.91 10.08 -2.76
N LEU A 254 1.07 9.73 -1.49
CA LEU A 254 0.74 10.60 -0.35
C LEU A 254 1.36 12.00 -0.52
N SER A 255 0.56 13.04 -0.23
CA SER A 255 0.83 14.47 -0.45
C SER A 255 0.83 14.97 -1.91
N ASP A 256 0.54 14.12 -2.90
CA ASP A 256 0.27 14.61 -4.25
C ASP A 256 -1.03 15.42 -4.30
N HIS A 257 -1.01 16.48 -5.10
CA HIS A 257 -2.17 17.31 -5.38
C HIS A 257 -2.38 17.43 -6.89
N SER A 258 -3.42 16.80 -7.44
CA SER A 258 -3.74 16.89 -8.87
C SER A 258 -5.14 16.37 -9.18
N GLU A 259 -5.69 16.69 -10.36
CA GLU A 259 -6.94 16.10 -10.85
C GLU A 259 -6.87 14.57 -10.94
N ALA A 260 -5.68 14.01 -11.21
CA ALA A 260 -5.46 12.56 -11.22
C ALA A 260 -5.62 11.94 -9.82
N VAL A 261 -5.27 12.66 -8.76
CA VAL A 261 -5.56 12.25 -7.37
C VAL A 261 -7.07 12.28 -7.10
N GLY A 262 -7.78 13.30 -7.59
CA GLY A 262 -9.25 13.33 -7.51
C GLY A 262 -9.88 12.13 -8.20
N ALA A 263 -9.40 11.79 -9.39
CA ALA A 263 -9.83 10.60 -10.11
C ALA A 263 -9.57 9.32 -9.30
N LEU A 264 -8.35 9.14 -8.76
CA LEU A 264 -8.01 8.02 -7.88
C LEU A 264 -8.94 7.93 -6.66
N GLN A 265 -9.19 9.04 -5.99
CA GLN A 265 -10.10 9.10 -4.84
C GLN A 265 -11.53 8.72 -5.22
N SER A 266 -12.02 9.21 -6.35
CA SER A 266 -13.33 8.82 -6.90
C SER A 266 -13.38 7.33 -7.23
N GLN A 267 -12.32 6.76 -7.82
CA GLN A 267 -12.22 5.34 -8.15
C GLN A 267 -12.24 4.47 -6.88
N LEU A 268 -11.35 4.74 -5.93
CA LEU A 268 -11.30 4.06 -4.64
C LEU A 268 -12.64 4.15 -3.90
N SER A 269 -13.24 5.36 -3.85
CA SER A 269 -14.54 5.55 -3.23
C SER A 269 -15.65 4.76 -3.93
N SER A 270 -15.65 4.72 -5.27
CA SER A 270 -16.66 3.97 -6.06
C SER A 270 -16.53 2.46 -5.88
N LEU A 271 -15.31 1.98 -5.62
CA LEU A 271 -15.01 0.60 -5.30
C LEU A 271 -15.28 0.25 -3.83
N GLY A 272 -15.68 1.23 -3.01
CA GLY A 272 -16.08 1.08 -1.61
C GLY A 272 -14.93 1.19 -0.61
N TYR A 273 -13.75 1.62 -1.05
CA TYR A 273 -12.61 1.83 -0.17
C TYR A 273 -12.74 3.16 0.58
N VAL A 274 -12.51 3.10 1.89
CA VAL A 274 -12.66 4.21 2.83
C VAL A 274 -11.33 4.50 3.52
N GLY A 275 -11.20 5.73 4.02
CA GLY A 275 -10.06 6.13 4.83
C GLY A 275 -10.11 5.56 6.25
N ALA A 276 -9.19 6.02 7.09
CA ALA A 276 -9.09 5.59 8.48
C ALA A 276 -10.43 5.76 9.23
N ASN A 277 -10.73 4.82 10.13
CA ASN A 277 -11.95 4.77 10.94
C ASN A 277 -13.26 4.74 10.11
N GLY A 278 -13.20 4.26 8.87
CA GLY A 278 -14.36 4.18 7.97
C GLY A 278 -14.76 5.53 7.35
N THR A 279 -13.86 6.52 7.36
CA THR A 279 -14.15 7.85 6.81
C THR A 279 -14.32 7.79 5.29
N PRO A 280 -15.47 8.21 4.71
CA PRO A 280 -15.64 8.23 3.26
C PRO A 280 -14.60 9.11 2.57
N LEU A 281 -14.07 8.65 1.43
CA LEU A 281 -13.19 9.47 0.61
C LEU A 281 -13.98 10.57 -0.09
N ARG A 282 -13.42 11.78 -0.10
CA ARG A 282 -13.87 12.87 -0.97
C ARG A 282 -12.82 13.10 -2.04
N ALA A 283 -13.25 13.34 -3.27
CA ALA A 283 -12.36 13.72 -4.37
C ALA A 283 -11.96 15.20 -4.21
N ASP A 284 -11.10 15.48 -3.24
CA ASP A 284 -10.57 16.81 -2.93
C ASP A 284 -9.24 17.10 -3.66
N ASN A 285 -8.85 16.21 -4.58
CA ASN A 285 -7.60 16.27 -5.35
C ASN A 285 -6.34 16.22 -4.47
N HIS A 286 -6.44 15.85 -3.20
CA HIS A 286 -5.32 15.77 -2.26
C HIS A 286 -5.14 14.36 -1.73
N PHE A 287 -3.98 13.76 -2.02
CA PHE A 287 -3.66 12.41 -1.60
C PHE A 287 -3.26 12.43 -0.12
N GLY A 288 -4.25 12.52 0.76
CA GLY A 288 -4.07 12.55 2.21
C GLY A 288 -4.02 11.15 2.83
N PRO A 289 -3.85 11.07 4.17
CA PRO A 289 -3.78 9.80 4.90
C PRO A 289 -4.99 8.89 4.65
N ASN A 290 -6.18 9.45 4.53
CA ASN A 290 -7.39 8.68 4.21
C ASN A 290 -7.31 8.04 2.81
N THR A 291 -6.81 8.76 1.80
CA THR A 291 -6.61 8.23 0.45
C THR A 291 -5.54 7.13 0.44
N GLN A 292 -4.48 7.29 1.22
CA GLN A 292 -3.45 6.26 1.37
C GLN A 292 -3.97 5.01 2.08
N THR A 293 -4.77 5.16 3.15
CA THR A 293 -5.41 4.03 3.83
C THR A 293 -6.32 3.25 2.87
N ALA A 294 -7.15 3.97 2.11
CA ALA A 294 -8.02 3.37 1.11
C ALA A 294 -7.24 2.66 0.00
N LEU A 295 -6.14 3.26 -0.46
CA LEU A 295 -5.29 2.66 -1.50
C LEU A 295 -4.54 1.43 -1.00
N LEU A 296 -4.00 1.47 0.21
CA LEU A 296 -3.33 0.33 0.84
C LEU A 296 -4.29 -0.84 1.00
N ALA A 297 -5.55 -0.57 1.39
CA ALA A 297 -6.59 -1.59 1.43
C ALA A 297 -6.84 -2.17 0.04
N PHE A 298 -7.06 -1.32 -0.97
CA PHE A 298 -7.24 -1.74 -2.37
C PHE A 298 -6.08 -2.61 -2.86
N GLN A 299 -4.84 -2.21 -2.61
CA GLN A 299 -3.68 -2.95 -3.05
C GLN A 299 -3.59 -4.33 -2.38
N ARG A 300 -3.90 -4.44 -1.09
CA ARG A 300 -3.95 -5.72 -0.39
C ARG A 300 -5.03 -6.64 -0.99
N ASP A 301 -6.21 -6.09 -1.21
CA ASP A 301 -7.39 -6.85 -1.65
C ASP A 301 -7.25 -7.34 -3.09
N HIS A 302 -6.50 -6.62 -3.93
CA HIS A 302 -6.21 -7.01 -5.31
C HIS A 302 -4.86 -7.72 -5.48
N HIS A 303 -4.27 -8.22 -4.39
CA HIS A 303 -2.99 -8.94 -4.38
C HIS A 303 -1.84 -8.18 -5.05
N LEU A 304 -1.86 -6.87 -4.92
CA LEU A 304 -0.80 -5.96 -5.35
C LEU A 304 0.16 -5.69 -4.20
N GLN A 305 1.28 -5.06 -4.52
CA GLN A 305 2.17 -4.51 -3.51
C GLN A 305 1.43 -3.38 -2.77
N ALA A 306 1.16 -3.58 -1.47
CA ALA A 306 0.48 -2.61 -0.61
C ALA A 306 1.47 -1.57 -0.06
N ASP A 307 2.01 -0.76 -0.95
CA ASP A 307 2.98 0.30 -0.67
C ASP A 307 2.35 1.69 -0.51
N GLY A 308 1.04 1.82 -0.74
CA GLY A 308 0.30 3.07 -0.64
C GLY A 308 0.60 4.03 -1.79
N ILE A 309 1.11 3.50 -2.90
CA ILE A 309 1.49 4.23 -4.11
C ILE A 309 0.65 3.73 -5.30
N ALA A 310 -0.09 4.63 -5.92
CA ALA A 310 -0.88 4.36 -7.12
C ALA A 310 0.03 4.46 -8.34
N GLY A 311 0.91 3.48 -8.51
CA GLY A 311 1.72 3.27 -9.70
C GLY A 311 0.93 2.58 -10.83
N PRO A 312 1.52 2.37 -12.01
CA PRO A 312 0.82 1.84 -13.18
C PRO A 312 0.07 0.51 -12.94
N ARG A 313 0.63 -0.41 -12.16
CA ARG A 313 -0.04 -1.67 -11.79
C ARG A 313 -1.27 -1.42 -10.92
N THR A 314 -1.15 -0.54 -9.93
CA THR A 314 -2.27 -0.14 -9.07
C THR A 314 -3.35 0.59 -9.86
N LEU A 315 -2.97 1.51 -10.74
CA LEU A 315 -3.90 2.25 -11.60
C LEU A 315 -4.60 1.34 -12.62
N ASN A 316 -3.89 0.38 -13.21
CA ASN A 316 -4.49 -0.61 -14.09
C ASN A 316 -5.45 -1.53 -13.33
N ALA A 317 -5.06 -2.03 -12.16
CA ALA A 317 -5.94 -2.82 -11.33
C ALA A 317 -7.18 -2.03 -10.86
N LEU A 318 -7.02 -0.73 -10.56
CA LEU A 318 -8.14 0.15 -10.25
C LEU A 318 -9.08 0.29 -11.45
N ASN A 319 -8.54 0.48 -12.65
CA ASN A 319 -9.31 0.55 -13.87
C ASN A 319 -9.98 -0.78 -14.22
N GLU A 320 -9.34 -1.92 -13.97
CA GLU A 320 -9.91 -3.27 -14.16
C GLU A 320 -11.01 -3.56 -13.13
N ALA A 321 -10.77 -3.25 -11.86
CA ALA A 321 -11.77 -3.34 -10.80
C ALA A 321 -12.95 -2.41 -11.08
N GLN A 322 -12.67 -1.22 -11.61
CA GLN A 322 -13.69 -0.28 -12.03
C GLN A 322 -14.40 -0.73 -13.30
N ALA A 323 -13.72 -1.34 -14.27
CA ALA A 323 -14.36 -1.95 -15.45
C ALA A 323 -15.25 -3.13 -15.04
N GLN A 324 -14.83 -3.93 -14.07
CA GLN A 324 -15.63 -4.99 -13.44
C GLN A 324 -16.82 -4.45 -12.65
N THR A 325 -16.77 -3.19 -12.16
CA THR A 325 -17.96 -2.49 -11.64
C THR A 325 -18.76 -1.77 -12.72
N HIS A 326 -18.18 -1.42 -13.88
CA HIS A 326 -18.87 -0.78 -15.01
C HIS A 326 -19.54 -1.79 -15.95
N ASP A 327 -19.15 -3.07 -15.90
CA ASP A 327 -19.88 -4.21 -16.48
C ASP A 327 -21.10 -4.63 -15.64
N ALA A 328 -21.38 -3.93 -14.52
CA ALA A 328 -22.58 -4.11 -13.71
C ALA A 328 -23.27 -2.74 -13.43
N PRO A 329 -24.38 -2.39 -14.11
CA PRO A 329 -25.09 -1.14 -13.87
C PRO A 329 -25.98 -1.17 -12.61
N ALA A 330 -25.48 -1.66 -11.48
CA ALA A 330 -26.24 -1.76 -10.23
C ALA A 330 -25.58 -0.96 -9.09
N LEU A 331 -26.39 -0.14 -8.40
CA LEU A 331 -26.00 0.54 -7.16
C LEU A 331 -25.45 -0.48 -6.15
N ARG A 332 -24.42 -0.11 -5.39
CA ARG A 332 -23.84 -0.98 -4.36
C ARG A 332 -24.61 -0.90 -3.03
N LEU A 333 -24.57 -1.96 -2.23
CA LEU A 333 -25.26 -2.08 -0.93
C LEU A 333 -24.83 -1.03 0.11
N ASP A 334 -23.58 -0.54 0.04
CA ASP A 334 -23.07 0.55 0.88
C ASP A 334 -23.61 1.92 0.47
N HIS A 335 -24.17 2.06 -0.73
CA HIS A 335 -24.81 3.29 -1.20
C HIS A 335 -26.21 3.45 -0.60
N HIS A 336 -26.48 4.64 -0.07
CA HIS A 336 -27.74 4.95 0.63
C HIS A 336 -29.01 4.80 -0.23
N GLU A 337 -28.89 4.94 -1.55
CA GLU A 337 -30.02 4.79 -2.49
C GLU A 337 -30.28 3.33 -2.89
N HIS A 338 -29.45 2.38 -2.48
CA HIS A 338 -29.67 0.97 -2.78
C HIS A 338 -30.80 0.41 -1.90
N ALA A 339 -31.74 -0.34 -2.48
CA ALA A 339 -32.89 -0.88 -1.75
C ALA A 339 -32.50 -1.79 -0.56
N GLY A 340 -31.37 -2.50 -0.68
CA GLY A 340 -30.79 -3.33 0.38
C GLY A 340 -29.98 -2.58 1.44
N HIS A 341 -29.78 -1.26 1.31
CA HIS A 341 -28.87 -0.49 2.17
C HIS A 341 -29.21 -0.60 3.66
N ALA A 342 -30.49 -0.56 4.02
CA ALA A 342 -30.93 -0.65 5.41
C ALA A 342 -30.53 -1.99 6.06
N MET A 343 -30.68 -3.10 5.32
CA MET A 343 -30.30 -4.43 5.78
C MET A 343 -28.76 -4.58 5.81
N TYR A 344 -28.05 -4.04 4.84
CA TYR A 344 -26.58 -4.00 4.84
C TYR A 344 -26.04 -3.25 6.07
N ARG A 345 -26.62 -2.10 6.42
CA ARG A 345 -26.25 -1.34 7.63
C ARG A 345 -26.50 -2.12 8.91
N GLN A 346 -27.50 -3.00 8.94
CA GLN A 346 -27.74 -3.89 10.08
C GLN A 346 -26.68 -4.99 10.17
N ALA A 347 -26.42 -5.69 9.07
CA ALA A 347 -25.37 -6.70 8.99
C ALA A 347 -24.01 -6.12 9.38
N PHE A 348 -23.66 -4.97 8.83
CA PHE A 348 -22.37 -4.32 9.06
C PHE A 348 -22.15 -4.00 10.54
N ARG A 349 -23.15 -3.42 11.22
CA ARG A 349 -23.05 -3.16 12.67
C ARG A 349 -22.82 -4.43 13.48
N LEU A 350 -23.51 -5.51 13.14
CA LEU A 350 -23.36 -6.80 13.83
C LEU A 350 -21.97 -7.41 13.61
N VAL A 351 -21.39 -7.23 12.42
CA VAL A 351 -20.01 -7.63 12.12
C VAL A 351 -19.01 -6.74 12.87
N GLN A 352 -19.26 -5.43 12.99
CA GLN A 352 -18.42 -4.54 13.82
C GLN A 352 -18.40 -4.98 15.29
N ASP A 353 -19.57 -5.34 15.84
CA ASP A 353 -19.66 -5.86 17.21
C ASP A 353 -18.93 -7.20 17.37
N LEU A 354 -18.96 -8.06 16.33
CA LEU A 354 -18.21 -9.31 16.30
C LEU A 354 -16.70 -9.06 16.29
N ASP A 355 -16.23 -8.13 15.46
CA ASP A 355 -14.82 -7.74 15.36
C ASP A 355 -14.29 -7.23 16.70
N ALA A 356 -15.05 -6.32 17.34
CA ALA A 356 -14.70 -5.78 18.64
C ALA A 356 -14.59 -6.87 19.73
N ARG A 357 -15.47 -7.89 19.70
CA ARG A 357 -15.40 -9.03 20.64
C ARG A 357 -14.19 -9.92 20.39
N GLN A 358 -13.67 -9.97 19.17
CA GLN A 358 -12.48 -10.72 18.79
C GLN A 358 -11.19 -9.91 18.92
N GLY A 359 -11.27 -8.64 19.36
CA GLY A 359 -10.11 -7.75 19.43
C GLY A 359 -9.54 -7.38 18.06
N ARG A 360 -10.39 -7.41 17.01
CA ARG A 360 -10.04 -7.09 15.63
C ARG A 360 -10.63 -5.73 15.25
N ASP A 361 -9.89 -4.97 14.46
CA ASP A 361 -10.42 -3.75 13.83
C ASP A 361 -11.33 -4.11 12.65
N THR A 362 -12.40 -3.33 12.47
CA THR A 362 -13.28 -3.47 11.29
C THR A 362 -12.55 -3.06 10.02
N ASP A 363 -12.62 -3.90 8.99
CA ASP A 363 -11.93 -3.71 7.70
C ASP A 363 -12.81 -4.10 6.50
N HIS A 364 -12.21 -4.22 5.31
CA HIS A 364 -12.90 -4.62 4.08
C HIS A 364 -13.48 -6.04 4.16
N MET A 365 -12.83 -6.96 4.87
CA MET A 365 -13.36 -8.30 5.09
C MET A 365 -14.66 -8.24 5.88
N SER A 366 -14.77 -7.28 6.82
CA SER A 366 -16.01 -6.98 7.53
C SER A 366 -17.11 -6.46 6.60
N CYS A 367 -16.77 -5.58 5.64
CA CYS A 367 -17.71 -5.09 4.62
C CYS A 367 -18.21 -6.22 3.70
N ASN A 368 -17.31 -7.09 3.25
CA ASN A 368 -17.64 -8.23 2.39
C ASN A 368 -18.51 -9.26 3.11
N LEU A 369 -18.17 -9.59 4.36
CA LEU A 369 -18.98 -10.46 5.21
C LEU A 369 -20.39 -9.87 5.41
N ALA A 370 -20.49 -8.58 5.70
CA ALA A 370 -21.78 -7.89 5.84
C ALA A 370 -22.59 -7.87 4.54
N GLY A 371 -21.94 -7.65 3.40
CA GLY A 371 -22.57 -7.71 2.08
C GLY A 371 -23.10 -9.09 1.76
N SER A 372 -22.29 -10.13 1.99
CA SER A 372 -22.65 -11.53 1.76
C SER A 372 -23.81 -11.97 2.67
N LEU A 373 -23.77 -11.61 3.96
CA LEU A 373 -24.88 -11.82 4.90
C LEU A 373 -26.16 -11.13 4.42
N CYS A 374 -26.06 -9.87 3.97
CA CYS A 374 -27.20 -9.12 3.46
C CYS A 374 -27.82 -9.78 2.21
N ALA A 375 -26.99 -10.17 1.24
CA ALA A 375 -27.43 -10.82 0.01
C ALA A 375 -28.09 -12.18 0.30
N GLN A 376 -27.45 -13.02 1.12
CA GLN A 376 -28.00 -14.32 1.50
C GLN A 376 -29.29 -14.17 2.33
N SER A 377 -29.35 -13.22 3.26
CA SER A 377 -30.59 -12.95 4.00
C SER A 377 -31.74 -12.58 3.08
N ARG A 378 -31.48 -11.79 2.03
CA ARG A 378 -32.53 -11.45 1.07
C ARG A 378 -32.98 -12.66 0.26
N SER A 379 -32.07 -13.54 -0.17
CA SER A 379 -32.45 -14.76 -0.89
C SER A 379 -33.31 -15.69 -0.06
N GLU A 380 -33.07 -15.77 1.26
CA GLU A 380 -33.91 -16.52 2.22
C GLU A 380 -35.25 -15.80 2.58
N GLY A 381 -35.56 -14.69 1.92
CA GLY A 381 -36.81 -13.95 2.12
C GLY A 381 -36.83 -13.09 3.40
N MET A 382 -35.69 -12.90 4.04
CA MET A 382 -35.57 -11.98 5.17
C MET A 382 -35.69 -10.53 4.68
N THR A 383 -36.13 -9.65 5.57
CA THR A 383 -36.31 -8.21 5.33
C THR A 383 -35.42 -7.34 6.21
N ARG A 384 -34.85 -7.93 7.27
CA ARG A 384 -33.87 -7.32 8.16
C ARG A 384 -32.98 -8.39 8.80
N ILE A 385 -31.92 -7.95 9.49
CA ILE A 385 -31.05 -8.82 10.29
C ILE A 385 -30.99 -8.26 11.71
N ASP A 386 -31.44 -9.06 12.67
CA ASP A 386 -31.53 -8.69 14.09
C ASP A 386 -30.33 -9.23 14.89
N HIS A 387 -29.80 -10.41 14.54
CA HIS A 387 -28.65 -11.03 15.20
C HIS A 387 -27.66 -11.67 14.23
N LEU A 388 -26.40 -11.77 14.67
CA LEU A 388 -25.32 -12.50 14.00
C LEU A 388 -24.74 -13.52 14.99
N VAL A 389 -24.66 -14.77 14.57
CA VAL A 389 -24.16 -15.89 15.39
C VAL A 389 -23.13 -16.68 14.57
N LEU A 390 -22.07 -17.15 15.21
CA LEU A 390 -21.10 -18.08 14.60
C LEU A 390 -21.38 -19.51 15.06
N ASN A 391 -21.04 -20.49 14.23
CA ASN A 391 -20.92 -21.88 14.72
C ASN A 391 -19.64 -22.05 15.56
N ASP A 392 -19.53 -23.21 16.22
CA ASP A 392 -18.49 -23.50 17.21
C ASP A 392 -17.05 -23.37 16.67
N ASP A 393 -16.83 -23.70 15.39
CA ASP A 393 -15.53 -23.63 14.74
C ASP A 393 -15.29 -22.30 13.99
N ALA A 394 -16.24 -21.36 14.05
CA ALA A 394 -16.21 -20.09 13.34
C ALA A 394 -16.03 -20.19 11.82
N SER A 395 -16.36 -21.34 11.20
CA SER A 395 -16.35 -21.48 9.74
C SER A 395 -17.59 -20.87 9.08
N ARG A 396 -18.69 -20.70 9.82
CA ARG A 396 -19.96 -20.18 9.31
C ARG A 396 -20.53 -19.07 10.17
N ALA A 397 -21.14 -18.10 9.51
CA ALA A 397 -21.90 -17.02 10.11
C ALA A 397 -23.39 -17.15 9.79
N TYR A 398 -24.25 -16.90 10.79
CA TYR A 398 -25.70 -16.99 10.71
C TYR A 398 -26.32 -15.62 10.98
N ALA A 399 -26.96 -15.05 9.98
CA ALA A 399 -27.83 -13.90 10.13
C ALA A 399 -29.22 -14.37 10.57
N VAL A 400 -29.78 -13.76 11.61
CA VAL A 400 -31.09 -14.16 12.18
C VAL A 400 -32.04 -12.96 12.21
N GLN A 401 -33.29 -13.18 11.82
CA GLN A 401 -34.40 -12.24 11.95
C GLN A 401 -35.42 -12.78 12.97
N GLY A 402 -35.77 -11.95 13.94
CA GLY A 402 -36.60 -12.30 15.08
C GLY A 402 -35.80 -12.79 16.29
N ASP A 403 -36.52 -13.12 17.36
CA ASP A 403 -35.94 -13.59 18.62
C ASP A 403 -35.18 -14.93 18.43
N LEU A 404 -33.95 -15.03 18.96
CA LEU A 404 -33.10 -16.22 18.83
C LEU A 404 -33.74 -17.50 19.35
N ASN A 405 -34.61 -17.40 20.36
CA ASN A 405 -35.32 -18.52 20.97
C ASN A 405 -36.69 -18.78 20.33
N SER A 406 -37.12 -17.95 19.39
CA SER A 406 -38.36 -18.16 18.66
C SER A 406 -38.26 -19.34 17.69
N PRO A 407 -39.28 -20.20 17.58
CA PRO A 407 -39.38 -21.19 16.52
C PRO A 407 -39.72 -20.56 15.16
N PHE A 408 -40.15 -19.30 15.14
CA PHE A 408 -40.51 -18.55 13.92
C PHE A 408 -39.39 -17.63 13.43
N LYS A 409 -38.19 -17.71 14.00
CA LYS A 409 -37.04 -16.96 13.49
C LYS A 409 -36.71 -17.40 12.07
N GLN A 410 -36.33 -16.44 11.24
CA GLN A 410 -35.72 -16.74 9.95
C GLN A 410 -34.21 -16.64 10.09
N PHE A 411 -33.47 -17.45 9.35
CA PHE A 411 -32.02 -17.35 9.33
C PHE A 411 -31.47 -17.61 7.94
N ALA A 412 -30.32 -16.99 7.69
CA ALA A 412 -29.48 -17.21 6.53
C ALA A 412 -28.08 -17.54 7.02
N SER A 413 -27.33 -18.32 6.25
CA SER A 413 -25.97 -18.68 6.63
C SER A 413 -24.99 -18.54 5.48
N VAL A 414 -23.79 -18.09 5.78
CA VAL A 414 -22.68 -17.96 4.84
C VAL A 414 -21.46 -18.69 5.36
N ASP A 415 -20.64 -19.20 4.45
CA ASP A 415 -19.28 -19.64 4.75
C ASP A 415 -18.41 -18.39 4.95
N ILE A 416 -17.68 -18.29 6.06
CA ILE A 416 -16.93 -17.08 6.40
C ILE A 416 -15.79 -16.85 5.41
N ALA A 417 -15.05 -17.88 5.03
CA ALA A 417 -13.90 -17.73 4.13
C ALA A 417 -14.33 -17.27 2.73
N GLN A 418 -15.45 -17.77 2.22
CA GLN A 418 -16.02 -17.29 0.96
C GLN A 418 -16.62 -15.89 1.12
N ALA A 419 -17.34 -15.63 2.21
CA ALA A 419 -18.03 -14.37 2.43
C ALA A 419 -17.08 -13.17 2.57
N VAL A 420 -15.92 -13.35 3.20
CA VAL A 420 -14.90 -12.30 3.33
C VAL A 420 -14.13 -12.07 2.03
N ALA A 421 -14.01 -13.09 1.17
CA ALA A 421 -13.36 -13.01 -0.13
C ALA A 421 -14.29 -12.47 -1.24
N GLN A 422 -15.61 -12.51 -1.03
CA GLN A 422 -16.59 -12.05 -2.01
C GLN A 422 -16.72 -10.52 -1.98
N PRO A 423 -16.38 -9.82 -3.08
CA PRO A 423 -16.46 -8.36 -3.12
C PRO A 423 -17.89 -7.85 -2.90
N LEU A 424 -18.03 -6.75 -2.16
CA LEU A 424 -19.34 -6.13 -1.89
C LEU A 424 -20.13 -5.79 -3.17
N ALA A 425 -19.47 -5.48 -4.29
CA ALA A 425 -20.13 -5.29 -5.59
C ALA A 425 -20.86 -6.57 -6.05
N GLN A 426 -20.21 -7.73 -5.95
CA GLN A 426 -20.82 -9.02 -6.27
C GLN A 426 -22.00 -9.30 -5.32
N SER A 427 -21.84 -9.04 -4.03
CA SER A 427 -22.94 -9.15 -3.05
C SER A 427 -24.11 -8.20 -3.37
N SER A 428 -23.84 -7.02 -3.93
CA SER A 428 -24.88 -6.06 -4.34
C SER A 428 -25.67 -6.56 -5.55
N HIS A 429 -24.98 -7.17 -6.52
CA HIS A 429 -25.61 -7.84 -7.64
C HIS A 429 -26.46 -9.03 -7.17
N ASN A 430 -25.91 -9.88 -6.31
CA ASN A 430 -26.60 -11.04 -5.75
C ASN A 430 -27.86 -10.62 -4.97
N TRP A 431 -27.77 -9.54 -4.19
CA TRP A 431 -28.93 -8.99 -3.47
C TRP A 431 -30.01 -8.52 -4.44
N SER A 432 -29.65 -7.79 -5.50
CA SER A 432 -30.61 -7.29 -6.50
C SER A 432 -31.33 -8.43 -7.21
N GLN A 433 -30.61 -9.51 -7.56
CA GLN A 433 -31.23 -10.71 -8.12
C GLN A 433 -32.19 -11.39 -7.13
N ALA A 434 -31.75 -11.56 -5.88
CA ALA A 434 -32.58 -12.15 -4.82
C ALA A 434 -33.85 -11.33 -4.55
N ASP A 435 -33.74 -10.00 -4.56
CA ASP A 435 -34.87 -9.09 -4.37
C ASP A 435 -35.90 -9.21 -5.49
N GLN A 436 -35.46 -9.25 -6.75
CA GLN A 436 -36.35 -9.47 -7.90
C GLN A 436 -37.05 -10.84 -7.82
N GLN A 437 -36.34 -11.90 -7.45
CA GLN A 437 -36.94 -13.23 -7.29
C GLN A 437 -38.00 -13.25 -6.18
N GLN A 438 -37.73 -12.61 -5.04
CA GLN A 438 -38.68 -12.48 -3.94
C GLN A 438 -39.93 -11.67 -4.34
N GLN A 439 -39.75 -10.57 -5.07
CA GLN A 439 -40.88 -9.78 -5.58
C GLN A 439 -41.75 -10.58 -6.57
N GLN A 440 -41.14 -11.39 -7.43
CA GLN A 440 -41.87 -12.28 -8.35
C GLN A 440 -42.63 -13.39 -7.61
N GLN A 441 -42.04 -13.99 -6.58
CA GLN A 441 -42.70 -15.01 -5.76
C GLN A 441 -43.91 -14.46 -4.99
N ILE A 442 -43.85 -13.20 -4.53
CA ILE A 442 -44.97 -12.53 -3.86
C ILE A 442 -46.07 -12.13 -4.88
N ALA A 443 -45.69 -11.76 -6.11
CA ALA A 443 -46.64 -11.33 -7.14
C ALA A 443 -47.37 -12.48 -7.86
N ALA A 444 -46.76 -13.66 -7.96
CA ALA A 444 -47.31 -14.82 -8.67
C ALA A 444 -48.70 -15.28 -8.18
N PRO A 445 -48.97 -15.48 -6.87
CA PRO A 445 -50.30 -15.89 -6.41
C PRO A 445 -51.37 -14.82 -6.61
N ALA A 446 -51.01 -13.53 -6.63
CA ALA A 446 -51.95 -12.44 -6.90
C ALA A 446 -52.37 -12.40 -8.39
N GLN A 447 -51.46 -12.74 -9.30
CA GLN A 447 -51.75 -12.81 -10.73
C GLN A 447 -52.60 -14.04 -11.09
N GLU A 448 -52.36 -15.20 -10.49
CA GLU A 448 -53.20 -16.39 -10.70
C GLU A 448 -54.64 -16.20 -10.20
N LEU A 449 -54.81 -15.56 -9.03
CA LEU A 449 -56.15 -15.20 -8.52
C LEU A 449 -56.87 -14.18 -9.42
N HIS A 450 -56.15 -13.22 -9.99
CA HIS A 450 -56.73 -12.23 -10.92
C HIS A 450 -57.09 -12.85 -12.28
N GLN A 451 -56.27 -13.80 -12.78
CA GLN A 451 -56.53 -14.52 -14.03
C GLN A 451 -57.70 -15.51 -13.88
N GLN A 452 -57.83 -16.17 -12.72
CA GLN A 452 -59.00 -17.01 -12.40
C GLN A 452 -60.29 -16.19 -12.23
N ALA A 453 -60.20 -14.97 -11.69
CA ALA A 453 -61.36 -14.07 -11.58
C ALA A 453 -61.85 -13.55 -12.94
N HIS A 454 -60.96 -13.41 -13.94
CA HIS A 454 -61.31 -13.02 -15.32
C HIS A 454 -61.67 -14.20 -16.24
N ALA A 455 -61.34 -15.44 -15.87
CA ALA A 455 -61.72 -16.64 -16.62
C ALA A 455 -63.10 -17.21 -16.22
N ALA A 456 -63.78 -16.63 -15.23
CA ALA A 456 -65.13 -17.05 -14.87
C ALA A 456 -66.12 -16.62 -15.98
N PRO A 457 -66.82 -17.56 -16.66
CA PRO A 457 -67.78 -17.20 -17.69
C PRO A 457 -68.92 -16.39 -17.05
N ILE A 458 -69.25 -15.26 -17.66
CA ILE A 458 -70.48 -14.53 -17.38
C ILE A 458 -71.64 -15.46 -17.72
N LEU A 459 -72.27 -16.06 -16.71
CA LEU A 459 -73.56 -16.72 -16.85
C LEU A 459 -74.58 -15.64 -17.23
N SER A 460 -74.78 -15.46 -18.53
CA SER A 460 -75.96 -14.80 -19.06
C SER A 460 -77.16 -15.72 -18.83
N ARG A 461 -78.26 -15.11 -18.38
CA ARG A 461 -79.53 -15.72 -17.95
C ARG A 461 -80.09 -16.79 -18.88
#